data_AF-A0A9E5DHF8-F1
#
_entry.id   AF-A0A9E5DHF8-F1
#
_cell.length_a   1.000
_cell.length_b   1.000
_cell.length_c   1.000
_cell.angle_alpha   90.00
_cell.angle_beta   90.00
_cell.angle_gamma   90.00
#
_symmetry.space_group_name_H-M   'P 1'
#
loop_
_entity.id
_entity.type
_entity.pdbx_description
1 polymer ?
#
loop_
_entity_poly.entity_id
_entity_poly.type
_entity_poly.pdbx_seq_one_letter_code
_entity_poly.pdbx_strand_id
1 'polypeptide(L)'
;MNLVLAGFPRRESSFLRLSSMLEQLLKEVRVVYLPLPIDVCREVVEVASRRKEYDPGGISNYIGASLERLWRPVLGKLAVILGSPGFHHTLLSCLYDEEFKRTLEDRGGRLAYLLFKANAYGKVSLDEWIDVFADREPSSHLEALRAVGGSRAVYLTDRYRDIVEAEQQLAGVKACFIEDFTPTPLEVVDIIVNVRRDLLPALREAVDWSIRYLNILVRSSSFDKAYEVVAGDSAYKSMLRKLGLKVFREPCTRMG
;
A
#
# COMPACT_ATOMS: atom_id res chain seq x y z
N MET A 1 0.43 23.03 1.20
CA MET A 1 0.90 21.82 1.90
C MET A 1 2.08 21.26 1.11
N ASN A 2 3.20 20.93 1.76
CA ASN A 2 4.42 20.44 1.10
C ASN A 2 4.52 18.91 1.17
N LEU A 3 3.41 18.21 0.98
CA LEU A 3 3.32 16.75 0.99
C LEU A 3 3.07 16.24 -0.43
N VAL A 4 3.86 15.26 -0.86
CA VAL A 4 3.61 14.50 -2.08
C VAL A 4 3.30 13.05 -1.73
N LEU A 5 2.19 12.52 -2.25
CA LEU A 5 1.87 11.11 -2.23
C LEU A 5 2.56 10.44 -3.42
N ALA A 6 3.40 9.44 -3.19
CA ALA A 6 3.92 8.60 -4.25
C ALA A 6 3.29 7.21 -4.15
N GLY A 7 2.33 6.94 -5.04
CA GLY A 7 1.59 5.67 -5.10
C GLY A 7 2.24 4.66 -6.02
N PHE A 8 2.14 3.37 -5.67
CA PHE A 8 2.59 2.28 -6.53
C PHE A 8 1.81 0.98 -6.20
N PRO A 9 1.50 0.14 -7.19
CA PRO A 9 0.74 -1.09 -6.94
C PRO A 9 1.58 -2.15 -6.23
N ARG A 10 0.90 -3.05 -5.50
CA ARG A 10 1.52 -4.18 -4.79
C ARG A 10 1.97 -5.30 -5.73
N ARG A 11 3.09 -5.07 -6.42
CA ARG A 11 3.72 -6.06 -7.30
C ARG A 11 5.23 -5.92 -7.30
N GLU A 12 5.96 -7.03 -7.47
CA GLU A 12 7.42 -7.05 -7.32
C GLU A 12 8.12 -5.99 -8.18
N SER A 13 7.69 -5.85 -9.44
CA SER A 13 8.25 -4.88 -10.39
C SER A 13 8.09 -3.41 -9.95
N SER A 14 7.00 -3.06 -9.26
CA SER A 14 6.76 -1.71 -8.75
C SER A 14 7.71 -1.34 -7.62
N PHE A 15 7.96 -2.27 -6.69
CA PHE A 15 8.90 -2.06 -5.59
C PHE A 15 10.34 -1.89 -6.11
N LEU A 16 10.73 -2.68 -7.11
CA LEU A 16 12.02 -2.54 -7.77
C LEU A 16 12.16 -1.19 -8.47
N ARG A 17 11.11 -0.75 -9.18
CA ARG A 17 11.10 0.56 -9.85
C ARG A 17 11.10 1.72 -8.85
N LEU A 18 10.35 1.62 -7.76
CA LEU A 18 10.41 2.61 -6.69
C LEU A 18 11.84 2.70 -6.13
N SER A 19 12.45 1.55 -5.80
CA SER A 19 13.82 1.48 -5.29
C SER A 19 14.82 2.21 -6.21
N SER A 20 14.74 2.02 -7.53
CA SER A 20 15.64 2.71 -8.47
C SER A 20 15.38 4.21 -8.57
N MET A 21 14.17 4.68 -8.27
CA MET A 21 13.79 6.10 -8.29
C MET A 21 14.00 6.83 -6.96
N LEU A 22 14.16 6.11 -5.84
CA LEU A 22 14.19 6.70 -4.49
C LEU A 22 15.17 7.86 -4.34
N GLU A 23 16.37 7.73 -4.88
CA GLU A 23 17.41 8.77 -4.71
C GLU A 23 16.99 10.09 -5.36
N GLN A 24 16.39 10.03 -6.54
CA GLN A 24 15.83 11.20 -7.22
C GLN A 24 14.61 11.75 -6.48
N LEU A 25 13.73 10.87 -6.00
CA LEU A 25 12.53 11.26 -5.26
C LEU A 25 12.90 11.99 -3.96
N LEU A 26 13.92 11.52 -3.25
CA LEU A 26 14.21 11.96 -1.90
C LEU A 26 15.21 13.12 -1.80
N LYS A 27 15.82 13.54 -2.91
CA LYS A 27 16.94 14.51 -2.92
C LYS A 27 16.67 15.82 -2.17
N GLU A 28 15.41 16.28 -2.15
CA GLU A 28 14.99 17.53 -1.50
C GLU A 28 13.93 17.29 -0.41
N VAL A 29 13.78 16.04 0.01
CA VAL A 29 12.74 15.61 0.95
C VAL A 29 13.31 15.57 2.36
N ARG A 30 12.64 16.26 3.27
CA ARG A 30 12.97 16.31 4.70
C ARG A 30 12.37 15.14 5.46
N VAL A 31 11.23 14.63 5.04
CA VAL A 31 10.53 13.53 5.74
C VAL A 31 9.95 12.54 4.76
N VAL A 32 10.22 11.25 4.98
CA VAL A 32 9.67 10.13 4.23
C VAL A 32 8.75 9.35 5.15
N TYR A 33 7.48 9.22 4.75
CA TYR A 33 6.49 8.42 5.43
C TYR A 33 6.33 7.07 4.72
N LEU A 34 6.24 5.99 5.49
CA LEU A 34 5.95 4.64 5.01
C LEU A 34 4.72 4.03 5.71
N PRO A 35 3.86 3.28 4.99
CA PRO A 35 2.73 2.53 5.54
C PRO A 35 3.21 1.22 6.17
N LEU A 36 4.16 1.29 7.10
CA LEU A 36 4.77 0.14 7.75
C LEU A 36 4.79 0.33 9.28
N PRO A 37 5.04 -0.74 10.07
CA PRO A 37 5.27 -0.64 11.51
C PRO A 37 6.47 0.25 11.87
N ILE A 38 6.36 1.00 12.96
CA ILE A 38 7.42 1.91 13.47
C ILE A 38 8.76 1.21 13.61
N ASP A 39 8.76 -0.04 14.08
CA ASP A 39 9.98 -0.80 14.30
C ASP A 39 10.72 -1.16 13.00
N VAL A 40 10.03 -1.25 11.86
CA VAL A 40 10.68 -1.40 10.54
C VAL A 40 11.53 -0.18 10.20
N CYS A 41 10.99 1.03 10.38
CA CYS A 41 11.75 2.25 10.13
C CYS A 41 12.92 2.41 11.10
N ARG A 42 12.75 2.01 12.38
CA ARG A 42 13.84 2.01 13.36
C ARG A 42 15.00 1.13 12.91
N GLU A 43 14.71 -0.08 12.45
CA GLU A 43 15.72 -1.01 11.93
C GLU A 43 16.47 -0.42 10.73
N VAL A 44 15.75 0.15 9.75
CA VAL A 44 16.35 0.80 8.57
C VAL A 44 17.30 1.93 8.96
N VAL A 45 16.90 2.78 9.93
CA VAL A 45 17.73 3.88 10.43
C VAL A 45 18.94 3.36 11.21
N GLU A 46 18.81 2.27 11.96
CA GLU A 46 19.93 1.63 12.64
C GLU A 46 20.95 1.09 11.64
N VAL A 47 20.50 0.36 10.61
CA VAL A 47 21.34 -0.16 9.54
C VAL A 47 22.12 0.98 8.86
N ALA A 48 21.42 2.07 8.53
CA ALA A 48 22.02 3.26 7.93
C ALA A 48 23.09 3.90 8.84
N SER A 49 22.78 4.08 10.12
CA SER A 49 23.65 4.77 11.09
C SER A 49 24.88 3.94 11.45
N ARG A 50 24.72 2.62 11.58
CA ARG A 50 25.80 1.69 11.96
C ARG A 50 26.57 1.14 10.76
N ARG A 51 26.19 1.52 9.53
CA ARG A 51 26.76 0.99 8.26
C ARG A 51 26.79 -0.55 8.25
N LYS A 52 25.75 -1.16 8.82
CA LYS A 52 25.59 -2.62 8.83
C LYS A 52 25.00 -3.07 7.50
N GLU A 53 25.15 -4.36 7.22
CA GLU A 53 24.39 -4.99 6.15
C GLU A 53 22.91 -5.09 6.56
N TYR A 54 22.01 -4.93 5.61
CA TYR A 54 20.57 -5.11 5.82
C TYR A 54 20.28 -6.58 6.15
N ASP A 55 19.61 -6.84 7.28
CA ASP A 55 19.20 -8.20 7.68
C ASP A 55 17.71 -8.44 7.35
N PRO A 56 17.39 -9.27 6.35
CA PRO A 56 16.01 -9.63 6.01
C PRO A 56 15.27 -10.37 7.14
N GLY A 57 15.99 -11.10 7.99
CA GLY A 57 15.42 -11.89 9.07
C GLY A 57 14.81 -11.01 10.16
N GLY A 58 15.53 -9.94 10.56
CA GLY A 58 15.05 -8.96 11.52
C GLY A 58 13.74 -8.29 11.09
N ILE A 59 13.67 -7.80 9.85
CA ILE A 59 12.48 -7.08 9.35
C ILE A 59 11.29 -8.01 9.11
N SER A 60 11.54 -9.26 8.70
CA SER A 60 10.50 -10.27 8.53
C SER A 60 9.70 -10.50 9.83
N ASN A 61 10.29 -10.26 11.00
CA ASN A 61 9.58 -10.38 12.27
C ASN A 61 8.51 -9.29 12.48
N TYR A 62 8.63 -8.13 11.85
CA TYR A 62 7.67 -7.03 11.99
C TYR A 62 6.54 -7.09 10.95
N ILE A 63 6.83 -7.52 9.72
CA ILE A 63 5.88 -7.45 8.60
C ILE A 63 5.57 -8.79 7.93
N GLY A 64 6.20 -9.87 8.37
CA GLY A 64 6.08 -11.20 7.77
C GLY A 64 6.90 -11.34 6.48
N ALA A 65 7.24 -12.59 6.14
CA ALA A 65 8.16 -12.89 5.04
C ALA A 65 7.64 -12.44 3.67
N SER A 66 6.33 -12.52 3.41
CA SER A 66 5.76 -12.13 2.12
C SER A 66 5.82 -10.62 1.88
N LEU A 67 5.51 -9.81 2.89
CA LEU A 67 5.55 -8.36 2.78
C LEU A 67 7.00 -7.84 2.83
N GLU A 68 7.86 -8.47 3.64
CA GLU A 68 9.30 -8.18 3.63
C GLU A 68 9.88 -8.43 2.23
N ARG A 69 9.55 -9.55 1.58
CA ARG A 69 10.04 -9.85 0.22
C ARG A 69 9.69 -8.76 -0.79
N LEU A 70 8.52 -8.12 -0.67
CA LEU A 70 8.11 -7.00 -1.52
C LEU A 70 8.86 -5.72 -1.16
N TRP A 71 8.91 -5.36 0.12
CA TRP A 71 9.49 -4.10 0.59
C TRP A 71 11.02 -4.09 0.62
N ARG A 72 11.68 -5.25 0.65
CA ARG A 72 13.14 -5.41 0.78
C ARG A 72 13.94 -4.50 -0.15
N PRO A 73 13.67 -4.41 -1.47
CA PRO A 73 14.45 -3.56 -2.36
C PRO A 73 14.35 -2.07 -2.01
N VAL A 74 13.19 -1.65 -1.50
CA VAL A 74 12.94 -0.27 -1.08
C VAL A 74 13.62 0.02 0.24
N LEU A 75 13.44 -0.85 1.24
CA LEU A 75 14.04 -0.68 2.58
C LEU A 75 15.58 -0.73 2.52
N GLY A 76 16.16 -1.67 1.75
CA GLY A 76 17.60 -1.76 1.57
C GLY A 76 18.19 -0.51 0.90
N LYS A 77 17.54 0.02 -0.15
CA LYS A 77 17.98 1.26 -0.81
C LYS A 77 17.78 2.48 0.09
N LEU A 78 16.72 2.55 0.88
CA LEU A 78 16.52 3.61 1.88
C LEU A 78 17.65 3.61 2.91
N ALA A 79 18.07 2.45 3.44
CA ALA A 79 19.18 2.37 4.39
C ALA A 79 20.48 2.95 3.79
N VAL A 80 20.77 2.64 2.51
CA VAL A 80 21.94 3.18 1.79
C VAL A 80 21.83 4.69 1.59
N ILE A 81 20.67 5.18 1.16
CA ILE A 81 20.43 6.61 0.94
C ILE A 81 20.59 7.39 2.25
N LEU A 82 19.94 6.95 3.33
CA LEU A 82 19.94 7.64 4.61
C LEU A 82 21.33 7.65 5.28
N GLY A 83 22.16 6.62 5.03
CA GLY A 83 23.55 6.57 5.47
C GLY A 83 24.50 7.46 4.64
N SER A 84 24.02 8.09 3.57
CA SER A 84 24.82 8.92 2.67
C SER A 84 24.82 10.40 3.12
N PRO A 85 25.96 11.12 3.03
CA PRO A 85 26.09 12.50 3.51
C PRO A 85 25.04 13.49 2.96
N GLY A 86 24.58 13.28 1.72
CA GLY A 86 23.59 14.12 1.06
C GLY A 86 22.19 14.08 1.68
N PHE A 87 21.89 13.08 2.52
CA PHE A 87 20.55 12.79 3.04
C PHE A 87 20.47 12.78 4.57
N HIS A 88 21.49 13.24 5.28
CA HIS A 88 21.49 13.31 6.76
C HIS A 88 20.35 14.16 7.34
N HIS A 89 19.73 14.98 6.50
CA HIS A 89 18.61 15.84 6.88
C HIS A 89 17.23 15.22 6.61
N THR A 90 17.19 14.01 6.05
CA THR A 90 15.98 13.27 5.72
C THR A 90 15.62 12.35 6.88
N LEU A 91 14.41 12.53 7.42
CA LEU A 91 13.84 11.69 8.46
C LEU A 91 12.98 10.58 7.82
N LEU A 92 13.06 9.38 8.36
CA LEU A 92 12.20 8.25 7.98
C LEU A 92 11.20 7.99 9.10
N SER A 93 9.90 7.98 8.76
CA SER A 93 8.81 7.74 9.70
C SER A 93 7.88 6.67 9.17
N CYS A 94 7.53 5.72 10.01
CA CYS A 94 6.54 4.68 9.74
C CYS A 94 5.25 5.03 10.47
N LEU A 95 4.10 4.62 9.93
CA LEU A 95 2.78 5.10 10.36
C LEU A 95 1.98 4.10 11.22
N TYR A 96 2.38 2.83 11.25
CA TYR A 96 1.64 1.80 11.98
C TYR A 96 2.41 1.35 13.21
N ASP A 97 1.69 0.83 14.20
CA ASP A 97 2.27 0.18 15.37
C ASP A 97 2.33 -1.36 15.18
N GLU A 98 2.63 -2.08 16.25
CA GLU A 98 2.70 -3.54 16.26
C GLU A 98 1.31 -4.21 16.19
N GLU A 99 0.22 -3.51 16.53
CA GLU A 99 -1.15 -4.03 16.44
C GLU A 99 -1.58 -4.21 14.98
N PHE A 100 -1.01 -3.39 14.09
CA PHE A 100 -1.16 -3.55 12.65
C PHE A 100 -0.76 -4.94 12.14
N LYS A 101 0.37 -5.49 12.60
CA LYS A 101 0.82 -6.82 12.18
C LYS A 101 -0.21 -7.90 12.53
N ARG A 102 -0.68 -7.90 13.77
CA ARG A 102 -1.69 -8.87 14.25
C ARG A 102 -2.99 -8.75 13.45
N THR A 103 -3.39 -7.53 13.16
CA THR A 103 -4.59 -7.25 12.35
C THR A 103 -4.44 -7.77 10.91
N LEU A 104 -3.25 -7.64 10.30
CA LEU A 104 -2.98 -8.21 8.98
C LEU A 104 -3.06 -9.73 8.96
N GLU A 105 -2.49 -10.40 9.96
CA GLU A 105 -2.52 -11.86 10.08
C GLU A 105 -3.95 -12.39 10.30
N ASP A 106 -4.72 -11.77 11.21
CA ASP A 106 -6.15 -12.09 11.42
C ASP A 106 -6.96 -11.91 10.13
N ARG A 107 -6.80 -10.76 9.47
CA ARG A 107 -7.47 -10.47 8.20
C ARG A 107 -7.11 -11.49 7.13
N GLY A 108 -5.84 -11.88 7.03
CA GLY A 108 -5.36 -12.90 6.10
C GLY A 108 -6.02 -14.26 6.35
N GLY A 109 -6.09 -14.71 7.60
CA GLY A 109 -6.74 -15.96 7.98
C GLY A 109 -8.25 -15.96 7.68
N ARG A 110 -8.93 -14.86 8.00
CA ARG A 110 -10.37 -14.70 7.73
C ARG A 110 -10.66 -14.62 6.22
N LEU A 111 -9.83 -13.92 5.44
CA LEU A 111 -9.93 -13.93 3.97
C LEU A 111 -9.74 -15.33 3.40
N ALA A 112 -8.77 -16.10 3.89
CA ALA A 112 -8.56 -17.48 3.47
C ALA A 112 -9.78 -18.36 3.77
N TYR A 113 -10.40 -18.17 4.94
CA TYR A 113 -11.64 -18.87 5.31
C TYR A 113 -12.82 -18.49 4.41
N LEU A 114 -13.00 -17.21 4.10
CA LEU A 114 -14.05 -16.76 3.17
C LEU A 114 -13.84 -17.29 1.75
N LEU A 115 -12.60 -17.31 1.27
CA LEU A 115 -12.24 -17.91 0.00
C LEU A 115 -12.55 -19.42 -0.02
N PHE A 116 -12.18 -20.13 1.05
CA PHE A 116 -12.51 -21.56 1.21
C PHE A 116 -14.03 -21.78 1.18
N LYS A 117 -14.81 -20.99 1.93
CA LYS A 117 -16.29 -21.12 1.93
C LYS A 117 -16.89 -20.88 0.54
N ALA A 118 -16.40 -19.86 -0.17
CA ALA A 118 -16.86 -19.57 -1.52
C ALA A 118 -16.54 -20.72 -2.48
N ASN A 119 -15.32 -21.25 -2.43
CA ASN A 119 -14.87 -22.31 -3.35
C ASN A 119 -15.46 -23.69 -3.02
N ALA A 120 -15.53 -24.07 -1.74
CA ALA A 120 -15.94 -25.41 -1.31
C ALA A 120 -17.46 -25.54 -1.19
N TYR A 121 -18.16 -24.47 -0.81
CA TYR A 121 -19.60 -24.51 -0.53
C TYR A 121 -20.43 -23.55 -1.39
N GLY A 122 -19.82 -22.75 -2.26
CA GLY A 122 -20.53 -21.73 -3.04
C GLY A 122 -21.15 -20.62 -2.18
N LYS A 123 -20.72 -20.48 -0.92
CA LYS A 123 -21.31 -19.55 0.06
C LYS A 123 -20.53 -18.24 0.11
N VAL A 124 -21.20 -17.13 -0.17
CA VAL A 124 -20.65 -15.78 -0.10
C VAL A 124 -21.58 -14.92 0.77
N SER A 125 -21.13 -14.53 1.96
CA SER A 125 -21.86 -13.64 2.87
C SER A 125 -21.26 -12.24 2.84
N LEU A 126 -21.99 -11.24 2.36
CA LEU A 126 -21.46 -9.87 2.27
C LEU A 126 -21.11 -9.29 3.64
N ASP A 127 -21.86 -9.63 4.69
CA ASP A 127 -21.59 -9.17 6.06
C ASP A 127 -20.26 -9.69 6.59
N GLU A 128 -19.89 -10.94 6.27
CA GLU A 128 -18.59 -11.48 6.66
C GLU A 128 -17.44 -10.77 5.92
N TRP A 129 -17.64 -10.44 4.64
CA TRP A 129 -16.68 -9.64 3.88
C TRP A 129 -16.58 -8.22 4.44
N ILE A 130 -17.69 -7.57 4.78
CA ILE A 130 -17.68 -6.26 5.44
C ILE A 130 -16.89 -6.33 6.75
N ASP A 131 -17.16 -7.30 7.62
CA ASP A 131 -16.49 -7.45 8.91
C ASP A 131 -14.97 -7.70 8.78
N VAL A 132 -14.52 -8.33 7.69
CA VAL A 132 -13.07 -8.51 7.42
C VAL A 132 -12.38 -7.20 7.06
N PHE A 133 -13.06 -6.34 6.31
CA PHE A 133 -12.50 -5.09 5.81
C PHE A 133 -12.79 -3.88 6.70
N ALA A 134 -13.85 -3.93 7.50
CA ALA A 134 -14.22 -2.85 8.40
C ALA A 134 -13.04 -2.50 9.30
N ASP A 135 -12.62 -1.23 9.23
CA ASP A 135 -11.59 -0.74 10.11
C ASP A 135 -12.05 -0.86 11.57
N ARG A 136 -11.21 -1.52 12.37
CA ARG A 136 -11.39 -1.59 13.82
C ARG A 136 -10.64 -0.48 14.55
N GLU A 137 -9.78 0.25 13.84
CA GLU A 137 -9.03 1.39 14.36
C GLU A 137 -9.21 2.64 13.49
N PRO A 138 -9.19 3.85 14.07
CA PRO A 138 -9.42 5.07 13.32
C PRO A 138 -8.32 5.31 12.29
N SER A 139 -8.70 5.94 11.18
CA SER A 139 -7.90 6.50 10.08
C SER A 139 -6.92 7.61 10.50
N SER A 140 -6.27 7.43 11.66
CA SER A 140 -5.34 8.35 12.32
C SER A 140 -4.05 8.58 11.56
N HIS A 141 -3.68 7.68 10.64
CA HIS A 141 -2.41 7.78 9.90
C HIS A 141 -2.41 8.95 8.91
N LEU A 142 -3.55 9.27 8.28
CA LEU A 142 -3.64 10.46 7.40
C LEU A 142 -3.68 11.77 8.20
N GLU A 143 -4.19 11.74 9.43
CA GLU A 143 -4.08 12.88 10.34
C GLU A 143 -2.62 13.15 10.74
N ALA A 144 -1.82 12.10 10.94
CA ALA A 144 -0.38 12.25 11.16
C ALA A 144 0.31 12.93 9.97
N LEU A 145 -0.18 12.75 8.74
CA LEU A 145 0.33 13.44 7.55
C LEU A 145 -0.07 14.93 7.49
N ARG A 146 -1.16 15.35 8.17
CA ARG A 146 -1.55 16.77 8.27
C ARG A 146 -0.62 17.57 9.16
N ALA A 147 0.02 16.92 10.14
CA ALA A 147 0.93 17.57 11.09
C ALA A 147 2.27 18.00 10.46
N VAL A 148 2.49 17.73 9.17
CA VAL A 148 3.71 18.13 8.44
C VAL A 148 3.71 19.64 8.18
N GLY A 149 4.14 20.40 9.18
CA GLY A 149 4.35 21.85 9.08
C GLY A 149 5.61 22.19 8.27
N GLY A 150 5.44 22.93 7.17
CA GLY A 150 6.50 23.65 6.42
C GLY A 150 7.54 22.81 5.66
N SER A 151 7.82 21.59 6.10
CA SER A 151 8.83 20.70 5.51
C SER A 151 8.31 19.97 4.28
N ARG A 152 9.18 19.77 3.29
CA ARG A 152 8.89 18.95 2.12
C ARG A 152 8.90 17.47 2.51
N ALA A 153 7.74 16.82 2.43
CA ALA A 153 7.55 15.43 2.80
C ALA A 153 7.03 14.60 1.62
N VAL A 154 7.35 13.31 1.64
CA VAL A 154 6.82 12.31 0.73
C VAL A 154 6.19 11.19 1.54
N TYR A 155 4.99 10.78 1.16
CA TYR A 155 4.38 9.55 1.65
C TYR A 155 4.40 8.50 0.53
N LEU A 156 5.20 7.44 0.72
CA LEU A 156 5.31 6.33 -0.23
C LEU A 156 4.26 5.29 0.13
N THR A 157 3.19 5.12 -0.65
CA THR A 157 2.11 4.19 -0.31
C THR A 157 1.85 3.14 -1.39
N ASP A 158 1.67 1.90 -0.94
CA ASP A 158 1.23 0.76 -1.73
C ASP A 158 -0.28 0.48 -1.58
N ARG A 159 -1.01 1.36 -0.88
CA ARG A 159 -2.45 1.23 -0.59
C ARG A 159 -3.23 2.20 -1.46
N TYR A 160 -4.08 1.65 -2.34
CA TYR A 160 -4.97 2.49 -3.15
C TYR A 160 -5.89 3.37 -2.29
N ARG A 161 -6.33 2.84 -1.14
CA ARG A 161 -7.19 3.54 -0.18
C ARG A 161 -6.58 4.85 0.33
N ASP A 162 -5.30 4.86 0.67
CA ASP A 162 -4.63 6.06 1.18
C ASP A 162 -4.71 7.21 0.18
N ILE A 163 -4.63 6.91 -1.11
CA ILE A 163 -4.69 7.90 -2.18
C ILE A 163 -6.10 8.47 -2.28
N VAL A 164 -7.14 7.62 -2.26
CA VAL A 164 -8.54 8.06 -2.33
C VAL A 164 -8.92 8.90 -1.11
N GLU A 165 -8.54 8.46 0.09
CA GLU A 165 -8.82 9.21 1.31
C GLU A 165 -8.06 10.54 1.34
N ALA A 166 -6.79 10.55 0.93
CA ALA A 166 -6.02 11.79 0.90
C ALA A 166 -6.60 12.82 -0.09
N GLU A 167 -7.09 12.40 -1.26
CA GLU A 167 -7.77 13.32 -2.19
C GLU A 167 -9.06 13.93 -1.60
N GLN A 168 -9.76 13.19 -0.73
CA GLN A 168 -10.97 13.67 -0.06
C GLN A 168 -10.67 14.55 1.16
N GLN A 169 -9.58 14.24 1.87
CA GLN A 169 -9.32 14.76 3.21
C GLN A 169 -8.20 15.81 3.27
N LEU A 170 -7.33 15.88 2.26
CA LEU A 170 -6.14 16.74 2.24
C LEU A 170 -6.18 17.69 1.05
N ALA A 171 -6.67 18.91 1.29
CA ALA A 171 -6.73 19.94 0.26
C ALA A 171 -5.33 20.27 -0.30
N GLY A 172 -5.19 20.20 -1.62
CA GLY A 172 -3.94 20.54 -2.33
C GLY A 172 -2.82 19.51 -2.16
N VAL A 173 -3.14 18.26 -1.78
CA VAL A 173 -2.16 17.17 -1.84
C VAL A 173 -1.79 16.89 -3.30
N LYS A 174 -0.49 16.81 -3.58
CA LYS A 174 0.00 16.37 -4.89
C LYS A 174 0.17 14.86 -4.84
N ALA A 175 -0.30 14.14 -5.85
CA ALA A 175 -0.07 12.72 -5.98
C ALA A 175 0.71 12.45 -7.27
N CYS A 176 1.70 11.58 -7.19
CA CYS A 176 2.36 11.00 -8.34
C CYS A 176 2.43 9.49 -8.18
N PHE A 177 2.66 8.80 -9.28
CA PHE A 177 2.61 7.36 -9.35
C PHE A 177 3.85 6.84 -10.07
N ILE A 178 4.45 5.79 -9.51
CA ILE A 178 5.62 5.13 -10.09
C ILE A 178 5.26 4.47 -11.43
N GLU A 179 3.98 4.13 -11.59
CA GLU A 179 3.35 3.50 -12.74
C GLU A 179 1.82 3.58 -12.62
N ASP A 180 1.08 3.09 -13.62
CA ASP A 180 -0.38 3.01 -13.59
C ASP A 180 -0.88 2.22 -12.37
N PHE A 181 -1.53 2.90 -11.43
CA PHE A 181 -2.08 2.29 -10.22
C PHE A 181 -3.57 2.04 -10.40
N THR A 182 -3.90 0.79 -10.72
CA THR A 182 -5.26 0.25 -10.76
C THR A 182 -5.52 -0.45 -9.42
N PRO A 183 -6.65 -0.19 -8.73
CA PRO A 183 -6.94 -0.90 -7.49
C PRO A 183 -7.11 -2.40 -7.78
N THR A 184 -6.60 -3.24 -6.90
CA THR A 184 -6.95 -4.67 -6.86
C THR A 184 -8.40 -4.84 -6.42
N PRO A 185 -9.06 -5.98 -6.73
CA PRO A 185 -10.43 -6.21 -6.27
C PRO A 185 -10.60 -6.13 -4.75
N LEU A 186 -9.59 -6.57 -3.98
CA LEU A 186 -9.62 -6.44 -2.51
C LEU A 186 -9.60 -4.98 -2.07
N GLU A 187 -8.83 -4.13 -2.74
CA GLU A 187 -8.83 -2.68 -2.47
C GLU A 187 -10.16 -2.03 -2.86
N VAL A 188 -10.85 -2.51 -3.89
CA VAL A 188 -12.21 -2.04 -4.21
C VAL A 188 -13.17 -2.35 -3.06
N VAL A 189 -13.11 -3.56 -2.48
CA VAL A 189 -13.91 -3.91 -1.29
C VAL A 189 -13.55 -2.99 -0.11
N ASP A 190 -12.25 -2.79 0.17
CA ASP A 190 -11.78 -1.88 1.23
C ASP A 190 -12.34 -0.45 1.04
N ILE A 191 -12.29 0.08 -0.19
CA ILE A 191 -12.84 1.39 -0.53
C ILE A 191 -14.36 1.45 -0.29
N ILE A 192 -15.12 0.46 -0.75
CA ILE A 192 -16.59 0.44 -0.59
C ILE A 192 -16.96 0.42 0.90
N VAL A 193 -16.27 -0.41 1.70
CA VAL A 193 -16.57 -0.60 3.12
C VAL A 193 -16.20 0.63 3.95
N ASN A 194 -15.02 1.20 3.71
CA ASN A 194 -14.44 2.20 4.60
C ASN A 194 -14.52 3.64 4.11
N VAL A 195 -14.59 3.89 2.80
CA VAL A 195 -14.46 5.25 2.22
C VAL A 195 -15.72 5.68 1.46
N ARG A 196 -16.25 4.81 0.62
CA ARG A 196 -17.33 5.09 -0.33
C ARG A 196 -18.52 4.16 -0.08
N ARG A 197 -19.12 4.28 1.11
CA ARG A 197 -20.30 3.47 1.51
C ARG A 197 -21.52 3.68 0.62
N ASP A 198 -21.57 4.79 -0.13
CA ASP A 198 -22.55 4.99 -1.19
C ASP A 198 -22.50 3.91 -2.29
N LEU A 199 -21.37 3.20 -2.40
CA LEU A 199 -21.16 2.11 -3.36
C LEU A 199 -21.50 0.71 -2.81
N LEU A 200 -22.04 0.59 -1.58
CA LEU A 200 -22.45 -0.69 -0.98
C LEU A 200 -23.34 -1.56 -1.90
N PRO A 201 -24.27 -1.02 -2.72
CA PRO A 201 -25.04 -1.84 -3.66
C PRO A 201 -24.19 -2.65 -4.66
N ALA A 202 -22.96 -2.21 -4.94
CA ALA A 202 -22.03 -2.90 -5.83
C ALA A 202 -21.04 -3.84 -5.11
N LEU A 203 -21.14 -3.95 -3.78
CA LEU A 203 -20.24 -4.77 -2.97
C LEU A 203 -20.20 -6.22 -3.44
N ARG A 204 -21.35 -6.79 -3.84
CA ARG A 204 -21.41 -8.16 -4.34
C ARG A 204 -20.51 -8.38 -5.54
N GLU A 205 -20.56 -7.49 -6.53
CA GLU A 205 -19.73 -7.57 -7.74
C GLU A 205 -18.23 -7.46 -7.36
N ALA A 206 -17.88 -6.53 -6.46
CA ALA A 206 -16.51 -6.39 -5.98
C ALA A 206 -15.99 -7.63 -5.21
N VAL A 207 -16.86 -8.29 -4.43
CA VAL A 207 -16.55 -9.54 -3.73
C VAL A 207 -16.34 -10.69 -4.71
N ASP A 208 -17.19 -10.82 -5.74
CA ASP A 208 -17.02 -11.85 -6.77
C ASP A 208 -15.69 -11.67 -7.52
N TRP A 209 -15.31 -10.43 -7.84
CA TRP A 209 -13.97 -10.11 -8.37
C TRP A 209 -12.83 -10.43 -7.39
N SER A 210 -13.04 -10.20 -6.10
CA SER A 210 -12.07 -10.53 -5.05
C SER A 210 -11.83 -12.02 -4.92
N ILE A 211 -12.88 -12.83 -4.97
CA ILE A 211 -12.78 -14.30 -4.99
C ILE A 211 -12.00 -14.76 -6.24
N ARG A 212 -12.32 -14.19 -7.42
CA ARG A 212 -11.58 -14.49 -8.66
C ARG A 212 -10.09 -14.12 -8.53
N TYR A 213 -9.79 -12.94 -8.01
CA TYR A 213 -8.42 -12.46 -7.82
C TYR A 213 -7.63 -13.29 -6.82
N LEU A 214 -8.22 -13.64 -5.67
CA LEU A 214 -7.59 -14.52 -4.69
C LEU A 214 -7.29 -15.91 -5.26
N ASN A 215 -8.21 -16.47 -6.06
CA ASN A 215 -7.97 -17.74 -6.76
C ASN A 215 -6.83 -17.65 -7.79
N ILE A 216 -6.69 -16.51 -8.47
CA ILE A 216 -5.53 -16.25 -9.35
C ILE A 216 -4.26 -16.17 -8.50
N LEU A 217 -4.28 -15.40 -7.41
CA LEU A 217 -3.14 -15.18 -6.54
C LEU A 217 -2.57 -16.48 -5.97
N VAL A 218 -3.44 -17.37 -5.46
CA VAL A 218 -3.05 -18.69 -4.91
C VAL A 218 -2.34 -19.57 -5.95
N ARG A 219 -2.68 -19.42 -7.24
CA ARG A 219 -2.09 -20.20 -8.34
C ARG A 219 -0.93 -19.47 -9.03
N SER A 220 -0.71 -18.20 -8.69
CA SER A 220 0.27 -17.36 -9.35
C SER A 220 1.66 -17.59 -8.79
N SER A 221 2.67 -17.48 -9.65
CA SER A 221 4.07 -17.52 -9.24
C SER A 221 4.58 -16.18 -8.69
N SER A 222 3.83 -15.08 -8.89
CA SER A 222 4.20 -13.72 -8.47
C SER A 222 2.99 -12.80 -8.31
N PHE A 223 3.15 -11.70 -7.56
CA PHE A 223 2.13 -10.65 -7.47
C PHE A 223 2.00 -9.87 -8.78
N ASP A 224 3.10 -9.69 -9.54
CA ASP A 224 3.08 -9.11 -10.89
C ASP A 224 2.02 -9.77 -11.79
N LYS A 225 2.09 -11.11 -11.95
CA LYS A 225 1.16 -11.84 -12.82
C LYS A 225 -0.28 -11.74 -12.34
N ALA A 226 -0.51 -11.86 -11.03
CA ALA A 226 -1.86 -11.78 -10.48
C ALA A 226 -2.47 -10.39 -10.71
N TYR A 227 -1.68 -9.35 -10.49
CA TYR A 227 -2.08 -7.97 -10.72
C TYR A 227 -2.36 -7.69 -12.21
N GLU A 228 -1.46 -8.12 -13.11
CA GLU A 228 -1.60 -7.90 -14.56
C GLU A 228 -2.87 -8.53 -15.14
N VAL A 229 -3.29 -9.70 -14.64
CA VAL A 229 -4.52 -10.35 -15.08
C VAL A 229 -5.74 -9.46 -14.81
N VAL A 230 -5.88 -8.94 -13.58
CA VAL A 230 -7.03 -8.08 -13.24
C VAL A 230 -6.90 -6.68 -13.83
N ALA A 231 -5.70 -6.09 -13.78
CA ALA A 231 -5.43 -4.78 -14.37
C ALA A 231 -5.49 -4.78 -15.90
N GLY A 232 -5.43 -5.94 -16.55
CA GLY A 232 -5.64 -6.12 -17.99
C GLY A 232 -7.10 -6.37 -18.37
N ASP A 233 -7.91 -6.91 -17.46
CA ASP A 233 -9.27 -7.38 -17.73
C ASP A 233 -10.24 -6.21 -18.03
N SER A 234 -10.88 -6.27 -19.20
CA SER A 234 -11.79 -5.22 -19.68
C SER A 234 -13.10 -5.15 -18.89
N ALA A 235 -13.60 -6.29 -18.38
CA ALA A 235 -14.79 -6.34 -17.55
C ALA A 235 -14.50 -5.73 -16.18
N TYR A 236 -13.32 -6.01 -15.60
CA TYR A 236 -12.89 -5.39 -14.36
C TYR A 236 -12.77 -3.86 -14.50
N LYS A 237 -12.11 -3.37 -15.56
CA LYS A 237 -12.05 -1.93 -15.87
C LYS A 237 -13.42 -1.31 -16.10
N SER A 238 -14.37 -2.06 -16.66
CA SER A 238 -15.75 -1.61 -16.81
C SER A 238 -16.42 -1.40 -15.45
N MET A 239 -16.26 -2.36 -14.53
CA MET A 239 -16.74 -2.24 -13.16
C MET A 239 -16.15 -1.00 -12.47
N LEU A 240 -14.82 -0.82 -12.50
CA LEU A 240 -14.16 0.34 -11.89
C LEU A 240 -14.73 1.67 -12.39
N ARG A 241 -14.95 1.80 -13.71
CA ARG A 241 -15.57 2.99 -14.31
C ARG A 241 -16.99 3.24 -13.81
N LYS A 242 -17.82 2.18 -13.69
CA LYS A 242 -19.19 2.29 -13.14
C LYS A 242 -19.19 2.78 -11.69
N LEU A 243 -18.19 2.36 -10.91
CA LEU A 243 -18.01 2.77 -9.52
C LEU A 243 -17.40 4.17 -9.38
N GLY A 244 -16.97 4.80 -10.48
CA GLY A 244 -16.23 6.06 -10.45
C GLY A 244 -14.83 5.94 -9.84
N LEU A 245 -14.27 4.72 -9.77
CA LEU A 245 -12.89 4.49 -9.33
C LEU A 245 -11.95 4.64 -10.52
N LYS A 246 -10.85 5.38 -10.33
CA LYS A 246 -9.92 5.76 -11.40
C LYS A 246 -8.67 4.90 -11.41
N VAL A 247 -8.05 4.79 -12.59
CA VAL A 247 -6.66 4.36 -12.69
C VAL A 247 -5.79 5.60 -12.55
N PHE A 248 -4.90 5.63 -11.56
CA PHE A 248 -4.00 6.74 -11.36
C PHE A 248 -2.77 6.62 -12.27
N ARG A 249 -2.35 7.72 -12.90
CA ARG A 249 -1.33 7.69 -13.96
C ARG A 249 -0.30 8.81 -13.93
N GLU A 250 -0.46 9.81 -13.05
CA GLU A 250 0.42 10.98 -13.03
C GLU A 250 1.85 10.58 -12.66
N PRO A 251 2.84 10.62 -13.57
CA PRO A 251 4.11 9.96 -13.32
C PRO A 251 5.00 10.80 -12.39
N CYS A 252 5.75 10.15 -11.49
CA CYS A 252 6.73 10.82 -10.63
C CYS A 252 7.98 11.27 -11.42
N THR A 253 7.86 12.28 -12.28
CA THR A 253 8.93 12.69 -13.22
C THR A 253 9.82 13.81 -12.71
N ARG A 254 9.32 14.70 -11.84
CA ARG A 254 10.07 15.68 -11.02
C ARG A 254 9.11 16.21 -9.96
N MET A 255 9.37 15.91 -8.70
CA MET A 255 8.72 16.62 -7.61
C MET A 255 9.35 18.03 -7.61
N GLY A 256 8.66 19.00 -8.21
CA GLY A 256 9.05 20.41 -8.24
C GLY A 256 8.14 21.25 -7.35
#